data_AF-A0A835GGP5-F1
#
_entry.id   AF-A0A835GGP5-F1
#
_cell.length_a   1.000
_cell.length_b   1.000
_cell.length_c   1.000
_cell.angle_alpha   90.00
_cell.angle_beta   90.00
_cell.angle_gamma   90.00
#
_symmetry.space_group_name_H-M   'P 1'
#
loop_
_entity.id
_entity.type
_entity.pdbx_description
1 polymer ?
#
loop_
_entity_poly.entity_id
_entity_poly.type
_entity_poly.pdbx_seq_one_letter_code
_entity_poly.pdbx_strand_id
1 'polypeptide(L)'
;MLLAGAAGASGSAVIGVTRRGRCKWFNVAKGWGFITPDDGGQDVFVHQSVIQMPGFRSLGDDEEVEFECKASDKGLEATRVSGPSSVDCQGSHRRPLAKKRFRKIRCYNCGEFANHIAAKCTISPQPKRCHNCKSEDHLIADCPVKVIQRKLYLLTLEKKRDDATKSSSSGSQGGQQDSPPHS
;
A
#
# COMPACT_ATOMS: atom_id res chain seq x y z
N MET A 1 -28.43 -1.32 51.89
CA MET A 1 -27.57 -0.39 51.15
C MET A 1 -27.42 -0.93 49.73
N LEU A 2 -28.32 -0.60 48.79
CA LEU A 2 -28.20 0.55 47.87
C LEU A 2 -26.78 0.71 47.33
N LEU A 3 -26.54 0.29 46.08
CA LEU A 3 -26.12 1.18 45.00
C LEU A 3 -26.56 0.59 43.65
N ALA A 4 -27.52 1.28 43.04
CA ALA A 4 -27.83 1.20 41.62
C ALA A 4 -26.66 1.74 40.79
N GLY A 5 -26.36 1.13 39.65
CA GLY A 5 -25.30 1.54 38.73
C GLY A 5 -25.80 1.64 37.29
N ALA A 6 -26.31 2.84 36.97
CA ALA A 6 -26.35 3.53 35.68
C ALA A 6 -26.77 2.80 34.38
N ALA A 7 -27.90 3.28 33.85
CA ALA A 7 -28.45 3.11 32.52
C ALA A 7 -27.41 3.17 31.37
N GLY A 8 -27.39 2.13 30.54
CA GLY A 8 -26.88 2.23 29.17
C GLY A 8 -27.88 3.02 28.34
N ALA A 9 -27.58 4.29 28.07
CA ALA A 9 -28.38 5.13 27.20
C ALA A 9 -28.42 4.50 25.80
N SER A 10 -29.61 4.08 25.38
CA SER A 10 -29.92 3.66 24.02
C SER A 10 -29.84 4.87 23.09
N GLY A 11 -28.63 5.19 22.62
CA GLY A 11 -28.41 6.18 21.56
C GLY A 11 -29.11 5.70 20.28
N SER A 12 -30.18 6.39 19.91
CA SER A 12 -30.91 6.12 18.67
C SER A 12 -29.96 6.33 17.49
N ALA A 13 -29.68 5.26 16.74
CA ALA A 13 -28.78 5.32 15.61
C ALA A 13 -29.44 6.13 14.48
N VAL A 14 -28.97 7.35 14.27
CA VAL A 14 -29.44 8.19 13.16
C VAL A 14 -28.79 7.69 11.87
N ILE A 15 -29.58 7.05 11.01
CA ILE A 15 -29.15 6.44 9.74
C ILE A 15 -29.14 7.52 8.65
N GLY A 16 -28.09 7.58 7.83
CA GLY A 16 -28.00 8.48 6.68
C GLY A 16 -27.71 9.95 7.01
N VAL A 17 -27.26 10.25 8.23
CA VAL A 17 -26.79 11.58 8.64
C VAL A 17 -25.29 11.52 8.92
N THR A 18 -24.56 12.57 8.55
CA THR A 18 -23.13 12.71 8.85
C THR A 18 -22.91 12.87 10.36
N ARG A 19 -22.11 11.98 10.94
CA ARG A 19 -21.74 11.94 12.36
C ARG A 19 -20.23 12.05 12.51
N ARG A 20 -19.79 12.44 13.71
CA ARG A 20 -18.37 12.48 14.08
C ARG A 20 -18.01 11.36 15.03
N GLY A 21 -16.76 10.94 14.98
CA GLY A 21 -16.20 9.95 15.89
C GLY A 21 -14.73 9.75 15.65
N ARG A 22 -14.18 8.72 16.27
CA ARG A 22 -12.76 8.38 16.17
C ARG A 22 -12.56 6.94 15.75
N CYS A 23 -11.51 6.71 14.96
CA CYS A 23 -11.08 5.36 14.63
C CYS A 23 -10.63 4.63 15.90
N LYS A 24 -11.40 3.64 16.33
CA LYS A 24 -11.08 2.82 17.50
C LYS A 24 -9.89 1.92 17.21
N TRP A 25 -9.90 1.30 16.04
CA TRP A 25 -8.80 0.51 15.51
C TRP A 25 -9.06 0.20 14.03
N PHE A 26 -7.98 0.05 13.27
CA PHE A 26 -8.06 -0.36 11.87
C PHE A 26 -7.03 -1.44 11.54
N ASN A 27 -7.51 -2.58 11.04
CA ASN A 27 -6.62 -3.62 10.53
C ASN A 27 -6.23 -3.29 9.09
N VAL A 28 -5.12 -2.58 8.94
CA VAL A 28 -4.55 -2.16 7.66
C VAL A 28 -4.34 -3.35 6.71
N ALA A 29 -3.92 -4.51 7.21
CA ALA A 29 -3.67 -5.69 6.37
C ALA A 29 -4.96 -6.33 5.85
N LYS A 30 -6.06 -6.24 6.61
CA LYS A 30 -7.37 -6.78 6.21
C LYS A 30 -8.28 -5.73 5.55
N GLY A 31 -7.98 -4.44 5.71
CA GLY A 31 -8.74 -3.34 5.10
C GLY A 31 -10.06 -3.01 5.80
N TRP A 32 -10.16 -3.24 7.11
CA TRP A 32 -11.38 -2.92 7.87
C TRP A 32 -11.08 -2.65 9.35
N GLY A 33 -12.02 -2.00 10.02
CA GLY A 33 -11.91 -1.60 11.41
C GLY A 33 -13.24 -1.15 12.01
N PHE A 34 -13.15 -0.37 13.08
CA PHE A 34 -14.32 0.22 13.74
C PHE A 34 -14.07 1.68 14.13
N ILE A 35 -15.14 2.47 14.09
CA ILE A 35 -15.20 3.86 14.53
C ILE A 35 -16.09 3.91 15.78
N THR A 36 -15.63 4.59 16.83
CA THR A 36 -16.43 4.91 18.00
C THR A 36 -17.05 6.30 17.81
N PRO A 37 -18.38 6.43 17.74
CA PRO A 37 -19.05 7.71 17.61
C PRO A 37 -18.84 8.61 18.83
N ASP A 38 -18.68 9.92 18.63
CA ASP A 38 -18.49 10.87 19.75
C ASP A 38 -19.77 11.07 20.60
N ASP A 39 -20.94 10.76 20.03
CA ASP A 39 -22.24 10.81 20.72
C ASP A 39 -22.49 9.58 21.62
N GLY A 40 -21.50 8.70 21.79
CA GLY A 40 -21.57 7.54 22.69
C GLY A 40 -22.45 6.41 22.15
N GLY A 41 -22.74 6.40 20.85
CA GLY A 41 -23.49 5.35 20.17
C GLY A 41 -22.72 4.03 20.00
N GLN A 42 -23.38 3.06 19.35
CA GLN A 42 -22.75 1.77 19.00
C GLN A 42 -21.56 1.95 18.05
N ASP A 43 -20.52 1.14 18.22
CA ASP A 43 -19.37 1.11 17.31
C ASP A 43 -19.83 0.82 15.88
N VAL A 44 -19.24 1.55 14.93
CA VAL A 44 -19.60 1.48 13.51
C VAL A 44 -18.51 0.74 12.75
N PHE A 45 -18.89 -0.32 12.05
CA PHE A 45 -17.99 -1.07 11.17
C PHE A 45 -17.57 -0.21 9.98
N VAL A 46 -16.28 -0.21 9.65
CA VAL A 46 -15.75 0.51 8.48
C VAL A 46 -14.91 -0.41 7.61
N HIS A 47 -15.18 -0.37 6.31
CA HIS A 47 -14.37 -1.03 5.28
C HIS A 47 -13.55 -0.01 4.48
N GLN A 48 -12.37 -0.40 4.00
CA GLN A 48 -11.47 0.49 3.26
C GLN A 48 -12.10 1.10 2.00
N SER A 49 -13.15 0.48 1.43
CA SER A 49 -13.79 0.96 0.20
C SER A 49 -14.57 2.25 0.38
N VAL A 50 -14.99 2.58 1.61
CA VAL A 50 -15.82 3.76 1.89
C VAL A 50 -15.01 4.96 2.40
N ILE A 51 -13.70 4.76 2.64
CA ILE A 51 -12.79 5.79 3.14
C ILE A 51 -12.42 6.75 2.00
N GLN A 52 -12.63 8.05 2.23
CA GLN A 52 -12.23 9.13 1.33
C GLN A 52 -10.77 9.48 1.58
N MET A 53 -9.91 8.93 0.72
CA MET A 53 -8.51 9.33 0.60
C MET A 53 -7.91 8.78 -0.72
N PRO A 54 -6.88 9.44 -1.26
CA PRO A 54 -6.15 8.93 -2.42
C PRO A 54 -5.25 7.74 -2.04
N GLY A 55 -5.02 6.85 -3.01
CA GLY A 55 -4.07 5.75 -2.86
C GLY A 55 -4.55 4.63 -1.94
N PHE A 56 -3.69 4.22 -1.00
CA PHE A 56 -3.97 3.11 -0.08
C PHE A 56 -4.85 3.57 1.08
N ARG A 57 -6.06 3.01 1.16
CA ARG A 57 -7.11 3.47 2.08
C ARG A 57 -7.04 2.78 3.43
N SER A 58 -6.88 3.57 4.50
CA SER A 58 -6.83 3.10 5.88
C SER A 58 -7.19 4.22 6.84
N LEU A 59 -7.39 3.90 8.11
CA LEU A 59 -7.52 4.88 9.19
C LEU A 59 -6.34 4.75 10.16
N GLY A 60 -5.89 5.87 10.70
CA GLY A 60 -4.97 5.96 11.82
C GLY A 60 -5.63 5.52 13.13
N ASP A 61 -4.81 5.18 14.12
CA ASP A 61 -5.32 4.89 15.46
C ASP A 61 -5.73 6.23 16.11
N ASP A 62 -6.94 6.30 16.69
CA ASP A 62 -7.55 7.51 17.29
C ASP A 62 -7.77 8.69 16.31
N GLU A 63 -7.75 8.43 15.00
CA GLU A 63 -8.00 9.45 13.97
C GLU A 63 -9.46 9.95 14.04
N GLU A 64 -9.64 11.28 14.10
CA GLU A 64 -10.95 11.93 14.02
C GLU A 64 -11.53 11.84 12.61
N VAL A 65 -12.79 11.44 12.50
CA VAL A 65 -13.47 11.19 11.22
C VAL A 65 -14.91 11.68 11.24
N GLU A 66 -15.38 12.09 10.07
CA GLU A 66 -16.79 12.29 9.74
C GLU A 66 -17.28 11.09 8.94
N PHE A 67 -18.41 10.50 9.32
CA PHE A 67 -18.93 9.31 8.65
C PHE A 67 -20.45 9.31 8.56
N GLU A 68 -20.95 8.61 7.55
CA GLU A 68 -22.35 8.23 7.43
C GLU A 68 -22.46 6.73 7.65
N CYS A 69 -23.54 6.27 8.29
CA CYS A 69 -23.77 4.87 8.55
C CYS A 69 -25.18 4.41 8.19
N LYS A 70 -25.30 3.12 7.89
CA LYS A 70 -26.56 2.41 7.68
C LYS A 70 -26.67 1.22 8.62
N ALA A 71 -27.90 0.77 8.85
CA ALA A 71 -28.13 -0.53 9.48
C ALA A 71 -27.76 -1.67 8.53
N SER A 72 -27.15 -2.71 9.07
CA SER A 72 -26.75 -3.94 8.40
C SER A 72 -27.02 -5.13 9.33
N ASP A 73 -27.00 -6.35 8.80
CA ASP A 73 -27.29 -7.58 9.55
C ASP A 73 -26.33 -7.78 10.76
N LYS A 74 -25.17 -7.12 10.74
CA LYS A 74 -24.11 -7.22 11.75
C LYS A 74 -23.99 -5.96 12.64
N GLY A 75 -24.94 -5.03 12.54
CA GLY A 75 -24.90 -3.75 13.25
C GLY A 75 -24.75 -2.56 12.31
N LEU A 76 -24.17 -1.46 12.80
CA LEU A 76 -23.98 -0.25 12.00
C LEU A 76 -22.75 -0.39 11.09
N GLU A 77 -22.91 -0.05 9.83
CA GLU A 77 -21.86 -0.05 8.82
C GLU A 77 -21.72 1.33 8.18
N ALA A 78 -20.48 1.82 8.08
CA ALA A 78 -20.17 3.08 7.43
C ALA A 78 -20.36 2.98 5.92
N THR A 79 -21.06 3.94 5.33
CA THR A 79 -21.26 4.07 3.87
C THR A 79 -20.28 5.06 3.24
N ARG A 80 -19.80 6.03 4.03
CA ARG A 80 -18.82 7.04 3.64
C ARG A 80 -18.06 7.48 4.88
N VAL A 81 -16.73 7.62 4.77
CA VAL A 81 -15.85 8.10 5.86
C VAL A 81 -14.87 9.12 5.30
N SER A 82 -14.81 10.31 5.87
CA SER A 82 -13.86 11.38 5.55
C SER A 82 -13.19 11.89 6.83
N GLY A 83 -12.14 12.70 6.69
CA GLY A 83 -11.59 13.47 7.80
C GLY A 83 -12.54 14.59 8.24
N PRO A 84 -12.18 15.32 9.32
CA PRO A 84 -12.99 16.42 9.86
C PRO A 84 -13.13 17.55 8.83
N SER A 85 -14.31 18.19 8.77
CA SER A 85 -14.63 19.19 7.74
C SER A 85 -14.54 18.66 6.31
N SER A 86 -14.87 17.37 6.11
CA SER A 86 -14.87 16.69 4.81
C SER A 86 -13.52 16.70 4.05
N VAL A 87 -12.40 16.79 4.77
CA VAL A 87 -11.06 16.59 4.20
C VAL A 87 -10.75 15.10 3.99
N ASP A 88 -9.67 14.78 3.27
CA ASP A 88 -9.21 13.39 3.13
C ASP A 88 -8.72 12.83 4.48
N CYS A 89 -8.90 11.52 4.69
CA CYS A 89 -8.37 10.82 5.87
C CYS A 89 -6.83 10.78 5.83
N GLN A 90 -6.19 10.85 7.00
CA GLN A 90 -4.73 10.76 7.16
C GLN A 90 -4.24 9.32 6.94
N GLY A 91 -4.96 8.35 7.52
CA GLY A 91 -4.67 6.93 7.41
C GLY A 91 -3.52 6.45 8.30
N SER A 92 -3.29 5.12 8.30
CA SER A 92 -2.34 4.50 9.21
C SER A 92 -0.89 4.71 8.79
N HIS A 93 -0.01 5.00 9.77
CA HIS A 93 1.44 4.93 9.58
C HIS A 93 1.93 3.51 9.22
N ARG A 94 1.17 2.47 9.60
CA ARG A 94 1.49 1.08 9.27
C ARG A 94 1.02 0.78 7.86
N ARG A 95 1.91 0.79 6.87
CA ARG A 95 1.60 0.22 5.55
C ARG A 95 1.84 -1.29 5.55
N PRO A 96 0.95 -2.12 4.99
CA PRO A 96 1.23 -3.54 4.86
C PRO A 96 2.46 -3.67 3.96
N LEU A 97 3.52 -4.30 4.47
CA LEU A 97 4.65 -4.66 3.62
C LEU A 97 4.06 -5.51 2.48
N ALA A 98 4.25 -5.06 1.24
CA ALA A 98 3.87 -5.83 0.07
C ALA A 98 4.33 -7.26 0.30
N LYS A 99 3.40 -8.24 0.31
CA LYS A 99 3.70 -9.66 0.59
C LYS A 99 4.94 -9.99 -0.23
N LYS A 100 6.10 -10.13 0.42
CA LYS A 100 7.32 -10.56 -0.26
C LYS A 100 6.98 -11.94 -0.76
N ARG A 101 6.62 -12.05 -2.05
CA ARG A 101 6.50 -13.34 -2.72
C ARG A 101 7.81 -14.03 -2.39
N PHE A 102 7.75 -15.14 -1.64
CA PHE A 102 8.93 -15.93 -1.29
C PHE A 102 9.68 -16.14 -2.60
N ARG A 103 10.80 -15.41 -2.78
CA ARG A 103 11.57 -15.51 -4.01
C ARG A 103 12.05 -16.95 -4.02
N LYS A 104 11.59 -17.74 -4.98
CA LYS A 104 11.87 -19.18 -5.12
C LYS A 104 13.36 -19.39 -4.84
N ILE A 105 13.69 -19.88 -3.64
CA ILE A 105 15.07 -19.96 -3.17
C ILE A 105 15.71 -21.11 -3.94
N ARG A 106 16.80 -20.81 -4.64
CA ARG A 106 17.60 -21.83 -5.31
C ARG A 106 18.30 -22.69 -4.25
N CYS A 107 18.29 -24.00 -4.42
CA CYS A 107 19.05 -24.89 -3.55
C CYS A 107 20.56 -24.64 -3.72
N TYR A 108 21.27 -24.37 -2.61
CA TYR A 108 22.72 -24.12 -2.61
C TYR A 108 23.57 -25.34 -3.01
N ASN A 109 22.97 -26.54 -3.06
CA ASN A 109 23.64 -27.77 -3.47
C ASN A 109 23.44 -28.06 -4.97
N CYS A 110 22.19 -28.22 -5.42
CA CYS A 110 21.91 -28.59 -6.82
C CYS A 110 21.67 -27.42 -7.78
N GLY A 111 21.50 -26.20 -7.27
CA GLY A 111 21.28 -25.03 -8.10
C GLY A 111 19.90 -24.93 -8.76
N GLU A 112 18.97 -25.84 -8.43
CA GLU A 112 17.62 -25.80 -8.97
C GLU A 112 16.65 -24.93 -8.18
N PHE A 113 15.69 -24.35 -8.88
CA PHE A 113 14.57 -23.61 -8.30
C PHE A 113 13.55 -24.59 -7.71
N ALA A 114 13.88 -25.11 -6.54
CA ALA A 114 13.14 -26.17 -5.89
C ALA A 114 12.48 -25.73 -4.57
N ASN A 115 11.57 -26.57 -4.06
CA ASN A 115 10.95 -26.40 -2.75
C ASN A 115 11.82 -26.97 -1.60
N HIS A 116 13.13 -27.03 -1.78
CA HIS A 116 14.05 -27.58 -0.78
C HIS A 116 15.33 -26.75 -0.67
N ILE A 117 15.96 -26.82 0.50
CA ILE A 117 17.26 -26.22 0.81
C ILE A 117 18.36 -27.28 0.73
N ALA A 118 19.64 -26.87 0.67
CA ALA A 118 20.77 -27.79 0.53
C ALA A 118 20.78 -28.95 1.54
N ALA A 119 20.41 -28.69 2.80
CA ALA A 119 20.31 -29.71 3.84
C ALA A 119 19.25 -30.81 3.56
N LYS A 120 18.28 -30.53 2.69
CA LYS A 120 17.22 -31.47 2.27
C LYS A 120 17.35 -31.87 0.80
N CYS A 121 18.51 -31.62 0.18
CA CYS A 121 18.76 -31.98 -1.20
C CYS A 121 19.04 -33.48 -1.31
N THR A 122 18.37 -34.16 -2.24
CA THR A 122 18.55 -35.59 -2.49
C THR A 122 19.78 -35.92 -3.33
N ILE A 123 20.41 -34.91 -3.92
CA ILE A 123 21.64 -35.04 -4.71
C ILE A 123 22.83 -34.99 -3.74
N SER A 124 23.84 -35.83 -3.97
CA SER A 124 25.09 -35.82 -3.22
C SER A 124 25.71 -34.41 -3.17
N PRO A 125 26.50 -34.06 -2.14
CA PRO A 125 27.14 -32.75 -2.03
C PRO A 125 27.90 -32.39 -3.31
N GLN A 126 27.49 -31.30 -3.97
CA GLN A 126 28.10 -30.78 -5.18
C GLN A 126 29.15 -29.71 -4.83
N PRO A 127 30.13 -29.44 -5.71
CA PRO A 127 31.03 -28.31 -5.55
C PRO A 127 30.22 -27.01 -5.45
N LYS A 128 30.69 -26.07 -4.62
CA LYS A 128 30.03 -24.77 -4.48
C LYS A 128 30.11 -24.03 -5.80
N ARG A 129 29.00 -23.41 -6.20
CA ARG A 129 28.90 -22.65 -7.43
C ARG A 129 28.40 -21.24 -7.18
N CYS A 130 28.72 -20.33 -8.08
CA CYS A 130 28.13 -19.01 -8.13
C CYS A 130 26.62 -19.10 -8.37
N HIS A 131 25.83 -18.55 -7.46
CA HIS A 131 24.36 -18.56 -7.56
C HIS A 131 23.82 -17.71 -8.72
N ASN A 132 24.63 -16.81 -9.27
CA ASN A 132 24.28 -15.97 -10.41
C ASN A 132 24.58 -16.67 -11.74
N CYS A 133 25.84 -17.05 -11.99
CA CYS A 133 26.29 -17.58 -13.29
C CYS A 133 26.63 -19.08 -13.33
N LYS A 134 26.51 -19.81 -12.21
CA LYS A 134 26.79 -21.25 -12.06
C LYS A 134 28.25 -21.69 -12.23
N SER A 135 29.22 -20.78 -12.36
CA SER A 135 30.66 -21.12 -12.35
C SER A 135 31.09 -21.71 -11.00
N GLU A 136 32.06 -22.64 -11.04
CA GLU A 136 32.65 -23.28 -9.86
C GLU A 136 33.86 -22.50 -9.33
N ASP A 137 34.39 -21.55 -10.12
CA ASP A 137 35.64 -20.84 -9.84
C ASP A 137 35.46 -19.73 -8.79
N HIS A 138 34.23 -19.25 -8.60
CA HIS A 138 33.93 -18.14 -7.70
C HIS A 138 32.53 -18.27 -7.07
N LEU A 139 32.30 -17.51 -6.00
CA LEU A 139 31.00 -17.38 -5.37
C LEU A 139 30.29 -16.09 -5.82
N ILE A 140 29.01 -15.94 -5.51
CA ILE A 140 28.21 -14.78 -5.94
C ILE A 140 28.78 -13.42 -5.48
N ALA A 141 29.59 -13.41 -4.42
CA ALA A 141 30.30 -12.22 -3.95
C ALA A 141 31.24 -11.66 -5.03
N ASP A 142 31.95 -12.54 -5.72
CA ASP A 142 33.02 -12.21 -6.67
C ASP A 142 32.59 -12.43 -8.13
N CYS A 143 31.27 -12.49 -8.38
CA CYS A 143 30.77 -12.83 -9.71
C CYS A 143 31.01 -11.71 -10.73
N PRO A 144 31.85 -11.92 -11.76
CA PRO A 144 32.14 -10.90 -12.77
C PRO A 144 30.89 -10.56 -13.60
N VAL A 145 30.01 -11.55 -13.83
CA VAL A 145 28.73 -11.35 -14.53
C VAL A 145 27.83 -10.37 -13.77
N LYS A 146 27.85 -10.39 -12.43
CA LYS A 146 27.04 -9.48 -11.61
C LYS A 146 27.53 -8.04 -11.71
N VAL A 147 28.85 -7.85 -11.79
CA VAL A 147 29.46 -6.53 -12.00
C VAL A 147 29.08 -5.98 -13.37
N ILE A 148 29.17 -6.81 -14.41
CA ILE A 148 28.81 -6.43 -15.79
C ILE A 148 27.31 -6.11 -15.89
N GLN A 149 26.43 -6.96 -15.37
CA GLN A 149 24.98 -6.73 -15.38
C GLN A 149 24.58 -5.44 -14.67
N ARG A 150 25.24 -5.12 -13.55
CA ARG A 150 24.98 -3.86 -12.84
C ARG A 150 25.44 -2.65 -13.63
N LYS A 151 26.60 -2.73 -14.28
CA LYS A 151 27.11 -1.66 -15.15
C LYS A 151 26.16 -1.41 -16.32
N LEU A 152 25.71 -2.47 -16.99
CA LEU A 152 24.74 -2.37 -18.08
C LEU A 152 23.41 -1.75 -17.60
N TYR A 153 22.91 -2.15 -16.43
CA TYR A 153 21.69 -1.56 -15.86
C TYR A 153 21.83 -0.05 -15.63
N LEU A 154 22.94 0.41 -15.03
CA LEU A 154 23.18 1.84 -14.80
C LEU A 154 23.23 2.62 -16.12
N LEU A 155 23.92 2.09 -17.13
CA LEU A 155 23.94 2.68 -18.48
C LEU A 155 22.54 2.77 -19.08
N THR A 156 21.67 1.78 -18.84
CA THR A 156 20.27 1.86 -19.31
C THR A 156 19.46 2.95 -18.62
N LEU A 157 19.75 3.25 -17.35
CA LEU A 157 19.08 4.32 -16.61
C LEU A 157 19.55 5.70 -17.07
N GLU A 158 20.84 5.86 -17.31
CA GLU A 158 21.42 7.09 -17.87
C GLU A 158 20.80 7.39 -19.23
N LYS A 159 20.75 6.40 -20.14
CA LYS A 159 20.10 6.56 -21.44
C LYS A 159 18.62 6.97 -21.33
N LYS A 160 17.86 6.35 -20.41
CA LYS A 160 16.46 6.73 -20.17
C LYS A 160 16.31 8.17 -19.67
N ARG A 161 17.24 8.65 -18.84
CA ARG A 161 17.27 10.04 -18.38
C ARG A 161 17.54 10.97 -19.56
N ASP A 162 18.54 10.66 -20.38
CA ASP A 162 18.94 11.46 -21.54
C ASP A 162 17.80 11.57 -22.58
N ASP A 163 17.14 10.45 -22.86
CA ASP A 163 15.99 10.38 -23.76
C ASP A 163 14.80 11.19 -23.22
N ALA A 164 14.56 11.16 -21.90
CA ALA A 164 13.53 12.00 -21.27
C ALA A 164 13.85 13.51 -21.40
N THR A 165 15.10 13.93 -21.20
CA THR A 165 15.51 15.33 -21.40
C THR A 165 15.39 15.82 -22.86
N LYS A 166 15.57 14.93 -23.85
CA LYS A 166 15.38 15.28 -25.27
C LYS A 166 13.92 15.40 -25.67
N SER A 167 13.02 14.64 -25.06
CA SER A 167 11.57 14.74 -25.32
C SER A 167 10.92 16.04 -24.83
N SER A 168 11.59 16.79 -23.93
CA SER A 168 11.11 18.09 -23.43
C SER A 168 11.54 19.31 -24.27
N SER A 169 12.41 19.17 -25.27
CA SER A 169 12.96 20.30 -26.04
C SER A 169 12.39 20.48 -27.46
N SER A 170 11.36 19.71 -27.86
CA SER A 170 10.77 19.79 -29.22
C SER A 170 9.40 20.48 -29.31
N GLY A 171 8.99 21.25 -28.30
CA GLY A 171 7.71 21.98 -28.29
C GLY A 171 7.87 23.50 -28.27
N SER A 172 8.42 24.11 -29.32
CA SER A 172 8.39 25.57 -29.53
C SER A 172 8.58 25.93 -31.01
N GLN A 173 7.54 25.70 -31.81
CA GLN A 173 7.26 26.40 -33.08
C GLN A 173 5.78 26.76 -32.97
N GLY A 174 5.34 28.01 -32.87
CA GLY A 174 5.63 29.12 -33.76
C GLY A 174 4.31 29.50 -34.43
N GLY A 175 3.33 29.98 -33.65
CA GLY A 175 2.03 30.45 -34.17
C GLY A 175 2.08 31.95 -34.45
N GLN A 176 2.37 32.33 -35.69
CA GLN A 176 2.12 33.68 -36.20
C GLN A 176 0.67 33.77 -36.66
N GLN A 177 -0.08 34.70 -36.07
CA GLN A 177 -1.41 35.08 -36.51
C GLN A 177 -1.24 36.23 -37.52
N ASP A 178 -1.44 35.95 -38.80
CA ASP A 178 -1.57 36.97 -39.82
C ASP A 178 -2.95 37.65 -39.68
N SER A 179 -2.93 38.94 -39.35
CA SER A 179 -4.11 39.81 -39.40
C SER A 179 -4.24 40.41 -40.80
N PRO A 180 -5.44 40.52 -41.39
CA PRO A 180 -5.62 41.13 -42.70
C PRO A 180 -5.56 42.67 -42.62
N PRO A 181 -5.16 43.37 -43.70
CA PRO A 181 -5.10 44.82 -43.72
C PRO A 181 -6.49 45.43 -43.93
N HIS A 182 -6.85 46.39 -43.08
CA HIS A 182 -7.96 47.30 -43.34
C HIS A 182 -7.46 48.55 -44.08
N SER A 183 -8.10 48.87 -45.20
CA SER A 183 -8.22 50.21 -45.78
C SER A 183 -9.66 50.38 -46.23
#